data_AF-A0AAU4ZHH7-F1
#
_entry.id   AF-A0AAU4ZHH7-F1
#
_cell.length_a   1.000
_cell.length_b   1.000
_cell.length_c   1.000
_cell.angle_alpha   90.00
_cell.angle_beta   90.00
_cell.angle_gamma   90.00
#
_symmetry.space_group_name_H-M   'P 1'
#
loop_
_entity.id
_entity.type
_entity.pdbx_description
1 polymer ?
#
loop_
_entity_poly.entity_id
_entity_poly.type
_entity_poly.pdbx_seq_one_letter_code
_entity_poly.pdbx_strand_id
1 'polypeptide(L)'
;MSKEALKRLSAEVRSWHLHTRADLSFVDLARWVNPRVAGWMQYYGRFRRSGLDPLLTRINAYLVRWIRKKYERLRAKRKAIAKMGEIAKRYPRMFAHWPWTVTLAW
;
A
#
# COMPACT_ATOMS: atom_id res chain seq x y z
N MET A 1 -11.55 11.06 -9.19
CA MET A 1 -11.52 11.46 -7.76
C MET A 1 -11.21 12.95 -7.66
N SER A 2 -11.91 13.69 -6.80
CA SER A 2 -11.64 15.12 -6.55
C SER A 2 -10.40 15.31 -5.67
N LYS A 3 -9.81 16.53 -5.67
CA LYS A 3 -8.65 16.87 -4.83
C LYS A 3 -8.97 16.72 -3.34
N GLU A 4 -10.16 17.15 -2.91
CA GLU A 4 -10.59 17.04 -1.51
C GLU A 4 -10.77 15.60 -1.04
N ALA A 5 -11.38 14.74 -1.88
CA ALA A 5 -11.49 13.32 -1.56
C ALA A 5 -10.10 12.69 -1.40
N LEU A 6 -9.17 12.96 -2.32
CA LEU A 6 -7.80 12.47 -2.21
C LEU A 6 -7.12 12.96 -0.92
N LYS A 7 -7.30 14.23 -0.55
CA LYS A 7 -6.74 14.81 0.68
C LYS A 7 -7.27 14.12 1.92
N ARG A 8 -8.59 13.90 2.01
CA ARG A 8 -9.23 13.17 3.11
C ARG A 8 -8.71 11.74 3.24
N LEU A 9 -8.72 10.98 2.14
CA LEU A 9 -8.21 9.60 2.14
C LEU A 9 -6.71 9.54 2.47
N SER A 10 -5.93 10.52 2.02
CA SER A 10 -4.51 10.61 2.35
C SER A 10 -4.28 10.88 3.83
N ALA A 11 -5.14 11.69 4.47
CA ALA A 11 -5.10 11.93 5.91
C ALA A 11 -5.48 10.66 6.69
N GLU A 12 -6.48 9.92 6.22
CA GLU A 12 -6.85 8.62 6.78
C GLU A 12 -5.69 7.62 6.68
N VAL A 13 -5.10 7.42 5.50
CA VAL A 13 -3.92 6.53 5.34
C VAL A 13 -2.74 6.97 6.22
N ARG A 14 -2.56 8.27 6.45
CA ARG A 14 -1.52 8.77 7.36
C ARG A 14 -1.81 8.40 8.82
N SER A 15 -3.06 8.53 9.28
CA SER A 15 -3.46 8.21 10.67
C SER A 15 -3.34 6.73 11.01
N TRP A 16 -3.23 5.87 10.00
CA TRP A 16 -2.99 4.44 10.17
C TRP A 16 -1.64 4.12 10.83
N HIS A 17 -0.65 5.00 10.65
CA HIS A 17 0.71 4.83 11.13
C HIS A 17 1.29 3.45 10.78
N LEU A 18 1.00 2.93 9.58
CA LEU A 18 1.37 1.55 9.19
C LEU A 18 2.83 1.20 9.49
N HIS A 19 3.73 2.15 9.28
CA HIS A 19 5.17 1.99 9.51
C HIS A 19 5.60 1.80 10.98
N THR A 20 4.74 2.09 11.96
CA THR A 20 5.06 1.91 13.39
C THR A 20 4.61 0.55 13.93
N ARG A 21 3.72 -0.15 13.22
CA ARG A 21 3.10 -1.42 13.63
C ARG A 21 4.01 -2.63 13.38
N ALA A 22 5.20 -2.63 13.97
CA ALA A 22 6.21 -3.68 13.76
C ALA A 22 5.81 -5.06 14.33
N ASP A 23 4.87 -5.07 15.27
CA ASP A 23 4.22 -6.23 15.88
C ASP A 23 3.41 -7.05 14.86
N LEU A 24 2.73 -6.40 13.91
CA LEU A 24 1.87 -7.06 12.95
C LEU A 24 2.65 -7.89 11.91
N SER A 25 2.04 -8.91 11.32
CA SER A 25 2.58 -9.57 10.13
C SER A 25 2.13 -8.88 8.83
N PHE A 26 2.67 -9.30 7.68
CA PHE A 26 2.19 -8.85 6.38
C PHE A 26 0.71 -9.21 6.14
N VAL A 27 0.28 -10.36 6.65
CA VAL A 27 -1.11 -10.84 6.55
C VAL A 27 -2.03 -9.97 7.41
N ASP A 28 -1.60 -9.59 8.60
CA ASP A 28 -2.40 -8.74 9.49
C ASP A 28 -2.55 -7.33 8.92
N LEU A 29 -1.48 -6.78 8.34
CA LEU A 29 -1.55 -5.54 7.59
C LEU A 29 -2.52 -5.65 6.42
N ALA A 30 -2.45 -6.72 5.64
CA ALA A 30 -3.36 -6.96 4.51
C ALA A 30 -4.82 -7.04 4.97
N ARG A 31 -5.13 -7.82 6.01
CA ARG A 31 -6.48 -7.95 6.58
C ARG A 31 -7.07 -6.60 6.98
N TRP A 32 -6.24 -5.71 7.51
CA TRP A 32 -6.68 -4.40 7.94
C TRP A 32 -6.79 -3.37 6.81
N VAL A 33 -5.85 -3.37 5.87
CA VAL A 33 -5.80 -2.40 4.75
C VAL A 33 -6.82 -2.76 3.66
N ASN A 34 -6.95 -4.04 3.31
CA ASN A 34 -7.72 -4.49 2.15
C ASN A 34 -9.19 -4.06 2.13
N PRO A 35 -10.00 -4.21 3.19
CA PRO A 35 -11.42 -3.83 3.11
C PRO A 35 -11.61 -2.34 2.80
N ARG A 36 -10.77 -1.47 3.37
CA ARG A 36 -10.84 -0.01 3.14
C ARG A 36 -10.44 0.35 1.71
N VAL A 37 -9.30 -0.18 1.29
CA VAL A 37 -8.75 0.09 -0.05
C VAL A 37 -9.64 -0.50 -1.14
N ALA A 38 -10.19 -1.70 -0.95
CA ALA A 38 -11.15 -2.31 -1.88
C ALA A 38 -12.40 -1.43 -2.05
N GLY A 39 -12.95 -0.90 -0.95
CA GLY A 39 -14.09 0.04 -1.01
C GLY A 39 -13.76 1.31 -1.80
N TRP A 40 -12.57 1.90 -1.58
CA TRP A 40 -12.15 3.08 -2.35
C TRP A 40 -11.92 2.77 -3.83
N MET A 41 -11.32 1.62 -4.14
CA MET A 41 -11.12 1.17 -5.51
C MET A 41 -12.46 0.94 -6.22
N GLN A 42 -13.44 0.33 -5.55
CA GLN A 42 -14.78 0.10 -6.10
C GLN A 42 -15.51 1.43 -6.34
N TYR A 43 -15.47 2.34 -5.38
CA TYR A 43 -16.17 3.62 -5.47
C TYR A 43 -15.50 4.59 -6.45
N TYR A 44 -14.22 4.91 -6.25
CA TYR A 44 -13.52 5.92 -7.04
C TYR A 44 -12.93 5.37 -8.34
N GLY A 45 -12.58 4.09 -8.38
CA GLY A 45 -11.95 3.46 -9.54
C GLY A 45 -12.90 3.21 -10.71
N ARG A 46 -14.23 3.18 -10.47
CA ARG A 46 -15.25 3.12 -11.53
C ARG A 46 -15.17 4.31 -12.49
N PHE A 47 -14.87 5.50 -11.98
CA PHE A 47 -14.90 6.73 -12.77
C PHE A 47 -13.52 7.11 -13.33
N ARG A 48 -12.46 6.97 -12.52
CA ARG A 48 -11.08 7.28 -12.97
C ARG A 48 -10.04 6.60 -12.10
N ARG A 49 -9.49 5.48 -12.58
CA ARG A 49 -8.41 4.74 -11.91
C ARG A 49 -7.19 5.61 -11.62
N SER A 50 -6.73 6.39 -12.60
CA SER A 50 -5.54 7.25 -12.45
C SER A 50 -5.64 8.30 -11.36
N GLY A 51 -6.87 8.64 -10.91
CA GLY A 51 -7.05 9.52 -9.75
C GLY A 51 -6.61 8.88 -8.43
N LEU A 52 -6.67 7.55 -8.31
CA LEU A 52 -6.31 6.79 -7.11
C LEU A 52 -4.82 6.44 -7.04
N ASP A 53 -4.11 6.41 -8.16
CA ASP A 53 -2.69 6.00 -8.20
C ASP A 53 -1.81 6.72 -7.16
N PRO A 54 -1.95 8.04 -6.91
CA PRO A 54 -1.17 8.71 -5.87
C PRO A 54 -1.45 8.18 -4.45
N LEU A 55 -2.69 7.81 -4.16
CA LEU A 55 -3.09 7.23 -2.87
C LEU A 55 -2.53 5.81 -2.72
N LEU A 56 -2.72 4.97 -3.72
CA LEU A 56 -2.28 3.58 -3.71
C LEU A 56 -0.75 3.48 -3.64
N THR A 57 -0.04 4.34 -4.37
CA THR A 57 1.42 4.46 -4.31
C THR A 57 1.90 4.92 -2.92
N ARG A 58 1.15 5.81 -2.26
CA ARG A 58 1.47 6.23 -0.89
C ARG A 58 1.32 5.08 0.11
N ILE A 59 0.30 4.24 -0.04
CA ILE A 59 0.15 3.02 0.77
C ILE A 59 1.37 2.11 0.58
N ASN A 60 1.80 1.88 -0.67
CA ASN A 60 3.03 1.12 -0.96
C ASN A 60 4.27 1.74 -0.29
N ALA A 61 4.41 3.07 -0.30
CA ALA A 61 5.51 3.74 0.38
C ALA A 61 5.51 3.49 1.90
N TYR A 62 4.33 3.43 2.54
CA TYR A 62 4.22 3.07 3.95
C TYR A 62 4.55 1.59 4.21
N LEU A 63 4.15 0.68 3.32
CA LEU A 63 4.55 -0.73 3.40
C LEU A 63 6.08 -0.88 3.30
N VAL A 64 6.73 -0.18 2.37
CA VAL A 64 8.20 -0.17 2.29
C VAL A 64 8.83 0.36 3.58
N ARG A 65 8.29 1.44 4.17
CA ARG A 65 8.78 1.96 5.46
C ARG A 65 8.61 0.94 6.58
N TRP A 66 7.48 0.22 6.60
CA TRP A 66 7.23 -0.84 7.57
C TRP A 66 8.23 -2.00 7.41
N ILE A 67 8.50 -2.47 6.18
CA ILE A 67 9.49 -3.53 5.92
C ILE A 67 10.86 -3.12 6.48
N ARG A 68 11.28 -1.87 6.21
CA ARG A 68 12.57 -1.32 6.68
C ARG A 68 12.66 -1.27 8.20
N LYS A 69 11.55 -1.00 8.89
CA LYS A 69 11.51 -0.90 10.36
C LYS A 69 11.44 -2.28 11.02
N LYS A 70 10.67 -3.20 10.45
CA LYS A 70 10.49 -4.57 11.00
C LYS A 70 11.72 -5.45 10.78
N TYR A 71 12.41 -5.32 9.66
CA TYR A 71 13.53 -6.19 9.30
C TYR A 71 14.82 -5.39 9.13
N GLU A 72 15.73 -5.52 10.09
CA GLU A 72 17.00 -4.79 10.09
C GLU A 72 17.82 -5.03 8.81
N ARG A 73 17.92 -6.30 8.36
CA ARG A 73 18.59 -6.67 7.09
C ARG A 73 18.00 -6.02 5.84
N LEU A 74 16.77 -5.50 5.92
CA LEU A 74 16.06 -4.82 4.82
C LEU A 74 15.95 -3.30 5.05
N ARG A 75 16.69 -2.72 6.00
CA ARG A 75 16.65 -1.28 6.32
C ARG A 75 16.97 -0.39 5.11
N ALA A 76 17.81 -0.86 4.19
CA ALA A 76 18.12 -0.14 2.95
C ALA A 76 16.90 -0.08 2.02
N LYS A 77 16.55 1.12 1.51
CA LYS A 77 15.34 1.36 0.71
C LYS A 77 15.25 0.41 -0.50
N ARG A 78 16.34 0.22 -1.25
CA ARG A 78 16.40 -0.68 -2.42
C ARG A 78 16.11 -2.14 -2.04
N LYS A 79 16.63 -2.62 -0.90
CA LYS A 79 16.38 -3.99 -0.40
C LYS A 79 14.91 -4.19 0.01
N ALA A 80 14.33 -3.24 0.73
CA ALA A 80 12.92 -3.31 1.12
C ALA A 80 11.97 -3.26 -0.09
N ILE A 81 12.28 -2.41 -1.06
CA ILE A 81 11.59 -2.33 -2.34
C ILE A 81 11.66 -3.67 -3.09
N ALA A 82 12.86 -4.22 -3.27
CA ALA A 82 13.06 -5.50 -3.94
C ALA A 82 12.30 -6.63 -3.22
N LYS A 83 12.34 -6.65 -1.88
CA LYS A 83 11.60 -7.65 -1.10
C LYS A 83 10.09 -7.52 -1.26
N MET A 84 9.56 -6.29 -1.27
CA MET A 84 8.14 -6.06 -1.53
C MET A 84 7.76 -6.56 -2.93
N GLY A 85 8.60 -6.29 -3.94
CA GLY A 85 8.41 -6.79 -5.30
C GLY A 85 8.39 -8.32 -5.38
N GLU A 86 9.32 -9.00 -4.71
CA GLU A 86 9.35 -10.46 -4.60
C GLU A 86 8.05 -11.02 -3.98
N ILE A 87 7.60 -10.43 -2.87
CA ILE A 87 6.34 -10.82 -2.22
C ILE A 87 5.16 -10.60 -3.15
N ALA A 88 5.13 -9.47 -3.87
CA ALA A 88 4.04 -9.14 -4.77
C ALA A 88 4.01 -10.02 -6.03
N LYS A 89 5.16 -10.49 -6.51
CA LYS A 89 5.23 -11.52 -7.57
C LYS A 89 4.66 -12.86 -7.09
N ARG A 90 4.97 -13.27 -5.86
CA ARG A 90 4.49 -14.53 -5.28
C ARG A 90 3.02 -14.48 -4.85
N TYR A 91 2.56 -13.34 -4.35
CA TYR A 91 1.23 -13.13 -3.81
C TYR A 91 0.59 -11.83 -4.35
N PRO A 92 0.27 -11.76 -5.65
CA PRO A 92 -0.18 -10.52 -6.29
C PRO A 92 -1.49 -9.95 -5.73
N ARG A 93 -2.26 -10.76 -5.01
CA ARG A 93 -3.53 -10.38 -4.36
C ARG A 93 -3.43 -10.22 -2.85
N MET A 94 -2.23 -10.22 -2.26
CA MET A 94 -2.05 -9.97 -0.82
C MET A 94 -2.62 -8.62 -0.42
N PHE A 95 -2.38 -7.57 -1.22
CA PHE A 95 -3.07 -6.29 -1.07
C PHE A 95 -3.98 -6.01 -2.26
N ALA A 96 -5.18 -5.52 -1.99
CA ALA A 96 -6.21 -5.29 -2.99
C ALA A 96 -5.74 -4.40 -4.17
N HIS A 97 -4.86 -3.42 -3.89
CA HIS A 97 -4.39 -2.45 -4.88
C HIS A 97 -3.12 -2.87 -5.63
N TRP A 98 -2.49 -3.98 -5.29
CA TRP A 98 -1.28 -4.44 -5.96
C TRP A 98 -1.47 -4.66 -7.46
N PRO A 99 -2.58 -5.24 -7.96
CA PRO A 99 -2.82 -5.36 -9.39
C PRO A 99 -2.84 -4.02 -10.16
N TRP A 100 -3.10 -2.90 -9.48
CA TRP A 100 -3.13 -1.56 -10.10
C TRP A 100 -1.80 -0.81 -9.98
N THR A 101 -0.89 -1.24 -9.10
CA THR A 101 0.31 -0.47 -8.74
C THR A 101 1.62 -1.23 -8.84
N VAL A 102 1.60 -2.55 -8.71
CA VAL A 102 2.80 -3.41 -8.76
C VAL A 102 3.01 -3.94 -10.17
N THR A 103 1.94 -4.22 -10.92
CA THR A 103 2.01 -4.72 -12.31
C THR A 103 2.69 -3.74 -13.29
N LEU A 104 2.85 -2.47 -12.91
CA LEU A 104 3.37 -1.41 -13.79
C LEU A 104 4.77 -0.87 -13.39
N ALA A 105 5.41 -1.37 -12.32
CA ALA A 105 6.52 -0.65 -11.68
C ALA A 105 7.74 -1.50 -11.23
N TRP A 106 7.96 -2.71 -11.75
CA TRP A 106 9.12 -3.54 -11.38
C TRP A 106 9.86 -4.13 -12.57
#